data_AF-A0A3M1YEG8-F1
#
_entry.id   AF-A0A3M1YEG8-F1
#
_cell.length_a   1.000
_cell.length_b   1.000
_cell.length_c   1.000
_cell.angle_alpha   90.00
_cell.angle_beta   90.00
_cell.angle_gamma   90.00
#
_symmetry.space_group_name_H-M   'P 1'
#
loop_
_entity.id
_entity.type
_entity.pdbx_description
1 polymer ?
#
loop_
_entity_poly.entity_id
_entity_poly.type
_entity_poly.pdbx_seq_one_letter_code
_entity_poly.pdbx_strand_id
1 'polypeptide(L)'
;MNQYVFILSIGPVQSFIAEARRTADLYAGSYILSQLSAAAARKIEPPHELVFPHPDTLNGEMGTPNKLVAVLHISEEGDAARVIGEIAQNAQKAAEDCWHNFAAAALMQLGLQDPKFHPLWERQKNNLLEFYWVALLIEGDYIETYRRANEALDARKRLRLFNQAVEEDLKDSLSGQRQALRTRHETAEEFWARIARRPNERRVKEHERLDTIAAIKRFGVSQNFPSVSTIASMDFIHKLEPADKESLIKKIQAVGDLFYTVDDFGRGFPYDG
;
A
#
# COMPACT_ATOMS: atom_id res chain seq x y z
N MET A 1 22.01 -19.91 -24.76
CA MET A 1 21.42 -18.94 -23.80
C MET A 1 19.96 -19.30 -23.71
N ASN A 2 19.56 -19.78 -22.55
CA ASN A 2 18.24 -20.36 -22.34
C ASN A 2 17.31 -19.26 -21.83
N GLN A 3 16.11 -19.22 -22.37
CA GLN A 3 15.11 -18.24 -21.99
C GLN A 3 14.10 -18.87 -21.04
N TYR A 4 13.74 -18.13 -20.00
CA TYR A 4 12.75 -18.57 -19.02
C TYR A 4 11.61 -17.56 -18.94
N VAL A 5 10.37 -18.04 -18.92
CA VAL A 5 9.25 -17.20 -18.47
C VAL A 5 9.34 -17.12 -16.96
N PHE A 6 9.58 -15.91 -16.46
CA PHE A 6 9.55 -15.59 -15.05
C PHE A 6 8.30 -14.80 -14.71
N ILE A 7 7.59 -15.23 -13.66
CA ILE A 7 6.46 -14.48 -13.13
C ILE A 7 6.69 -14.27 -11.64
N LEU A 8 6.62 -13.02 -11.20
CA LEU A 8 6.64 -12.63 -9.78
C LEU A 8 5.33 -11.94 -9.43
N SER A 9 4.77 -12.24 -8.27
CA SER A 9 3.56 -11.63 -7.75
C SER A 9 3.76 -11.19 -6.31
N ILE A 10 3.34 -9.95 -6.05
CA ILE A 10 3.41 -9.29 -4.74
C ILE A 10 1.98 -9.26 -4.18
N GLY A 11 1.86 -9.53 -2.89
CA GLY A 11 0.59 -9.51 -2.18
C GLY A 11 0.75 -9.27 -0.67
N PRO A 12 -0.34 -9.41 0.09
CA PRO A 12 -1.70 -9.63 -0.38
C PRO A 12 -2.29 -8.35 -1.00
N VAL A 13 -3.12 -8.47 -2.04
CA VAL A 13 -3.70 -7.29 -2.72
C VAL A 13 -5.04 -6.90 -2.10
N GLN A 14 -6.04 -7.77 -2.21
CA GLN A 14 -7.41 -7.42 -1.85
C GLN A 14 -7.57 -7.18 -0.36
N SER A 15 -7.04 -8.06 0.50
CA SER A 15 -7.12 -7.85 1.94
C SER A 15 -6.36 -6.62 2.39
N PHE A 16 -5.20 -6.32 1.79
CA PHE A 16 -4.48 -5.09 2.09
C PHE A 16 -5.26 -3.87 1.66
N ILE A 17 -5.76 -3.79 0.43
CA ILE A 17 -6.52 -2.62 -0.04
C ILE A 17 -7.82 -2.43 0.75
N ALA A 18 -8.54 -3.51 1.03
CA ALA A 18 -9.83 -3.49 1.72
C ALA A 18 -9.75 -3.07 3.20
N GLU A 19 -8.58 -3.15 3.83
CA GLU A 19 -8.34 -2.63 5.19
C GLU A 19 -8.30 -1.10 5.19
N ALA A 20 -9.47 -0.50 5.00
CA ALA A 20 -9.67 0.92 4.79
C ALA A 20 -11.00 1.36 5.42
N ARG A 21 -11.02 2.55 6.05
CA ARG A 21 -12.26 3.21 6.47
C ARG A 21 -12.54 4.50 5.74
N ARG A 22 -11.52 5.07 5.10
CA ARG A 22 -11.59 6.29 4.30
C ARG A 22 -11.10 5.98 2.89
N THR A 23 -11.53 6.76 1.91
CA THR A 23 -11.00 6.70 0.53
C THR A 23 -9.51 6.96 0.49
N ALA A 24 -8.97 7.81 1.38
CA ALA A 24 -7.53 7.98 1.56
C ALA A 24 -6.81 6.70 2.01
N ASP A 25 -7.43 5.88 2.89
CA ASP A 25 -6.84 4.60 3.31
C ASP A 25 -6.80 3.60 2.14
N LEU A 26 -7.87 3.58 1.33
CA LEU A 26 -7.99 2.74 0.13
C LEU A 26 -6.94 3.14 -0.92
N TYR A 27 -6.85 4.44 -1.18
CA TYR A 27 -5.87 5.03 -2.07
C TYR A 27 -4.45 4.71 -1.61
N ALA A 28 -4.12 4.94 -0.34
CA ALA A 28 -2.80 4.66 0.22
C ALA A 28 -2.41 3.19 0.04
N GLY A 29 -3.34 2.26 0.28
CA GLY A 29 -3.11 0.83 0.04
C GLY A 29 -2.77 0.51 -1.42
N SER A 30 -3.55 1.05 -2.37
CA SER A 30 -3.28 0.86 -3.80
C SER A 30 -1.97 1.53 -4.25
N TYR A 31 -1.70 2.74 -3.76
CA TYR A 31 -0.50 3.51 -4.04
C TYR A 31 0.75 2.77 -3.58
N ILE A 32 0.77 2.31 -2.32
CA ILE A 32 1.89 1.54 -1.77
C ILE A 32 2.15 0.30 -2.65
N LEU A 33 1.14 -0.53 -2.93
CA LEU A 33 1.32 -1.74 -3.76
C LEU A 33 1.88 -1.43 -5.15
N SER A 34 1.44 -0.34 -5.76
CA SER A 34 1.99 0.11 -7.04
C SER A 34 3.48 0.45 -6.91
N GLN A 35 3.86 1.19 -5.87
CA GLN A 35 5.26 1.56 -5.63
C GLN A 35 6.15 0.36 -5.31
N LEU A 36 5.67 -0.62 -4.53
CA LEU A 36 6.37 -1.87 -4.27
C LEU A 36 6.62 -2.65 -5.57
N SER A 37 5.58 -2.74 -6.41
CA SER A 37 5.65 -3.44 -7.69
C SER A 37 6.59 -2.76 -8.66
N ALA A 38 6.60 -1.42 -8.70
CA ALA A 38 7.54 -0.66 -9.51
C ALA A 38 8.98 -0.86 -9.02
N ALA A 39 9.21 -0.85 -7.71
CA ALA A 39 10.53 -1.09 -7.13
C ALA A 39 11.08 -2.49 -7.48
N ALA A 40 10.24 -3.53 -7.40
CA ALA A 40 10.61 -4.88 -7.81
C ALA A 40 10.85 -4.99 -9.34
N ALA A 41 9.98 -4.39 -10.15
CA ALA A 41 10.08 -4.43 -11.61
C ALA A 41 11.38 -3.80 -12.12
N ARG A 42 11.84 -2.71 -11.49
CA ARG A 42 13.11 -2.05 -11.83
C ARG A 42 14.34 -2.93 -11.59
N LYS A 43 14.22 -4.07 -10.89
CA LYS A 43 15.31 -5.05 -10.71
C LYS A 43 15.40 -6.08 -11.83
N ILE A 44 14.46 -6.04 -12.78
CA ILE A 44 14.52 -6.83 -14.00
C ILE A 44 15.18 -5.95 -15.06
N GLU A 45 16.50 -6.01 -15.12
CA GLU A 45 17.35 -5.18 -15.98
C GLU A 45 17.89 -6.00 -17.18
N PRO A 46 18.30 -5.34 -18.29
CA PRO A 46 18.97 -6.02 -19.40
C PRO A 46 20.15 -6.89 -18.91
N PRO A 47 20.35 -8.09 -19.47
CA PRO A 47 19.73 -8.62 -20.69
C PRO A 47 18.34 -9.25 -20.50
N HIS A 48 17.75 -9.20 -19.30
CA HIS A 48 16.38 -9.68 -19.08
C HIS A 48 15.36 -8.69 -19.63
N GLU A 49 14.25 -9.21 -20.14
CA GLU A 49 13.18 -8.40 -20.72
C GLU A 49 11.95 -8.39 -19.80
N LEU A 50 11.59 -7.23 -19.26
CA LEU A 50 10.34 -7.05 -18.55
C LEU A 50 9.19 -6.90 -19.56
N VAL A 51 8.39 -7.96 -19.72
CA VAL A 51 7.25 -8.00 -20.64
C VAL A 51 6.05 -7.24 -20.07
N PHE A 52 5.78 -7.41 -18.77
CA PHE A 52 4.67 -6.74 -18.10
C PHE A 52 5.03 -6.45 -16.64
N PRO A 53 4.71 -5.25 -16.12
CA PRO A 53 4.24 -4.06 -16.84
C PRO A 53 5.33 -3.47 -17.74
N HIS A 54 4.94 -2.67 -18.75
CA HIS A 54 5.91 -2.07 -19.67
C HIS A 54 6.88 -1.13 -18.91
N PRO A 55 8.21 -1.18 -19.15
CA PRO A 55 9.20 -0.39 -18.42
C PRO A 55 8.89 1.12 -18.32
N ASP A 56 8.36 1.72 -19.40
CA ASP A 56 8.01 3.14 -19.41
C ASP A 56 6.94 3.53 -18.39
N THR A 57 6.10 2.57 -17.98
CA THR A 57 5.05 2.79 -16.97
C THR A 57 5.57 2.77 -15.54
N LEU A 58 6.82 2.35 -15.33
CA LEU A 58 7.42 2.25 -14.00
C LEU A 58 7.75 3.61 -13.38
N ASN A 59 7.81 4.68 -14.18
CA ASN A 59 8.04 6.03 -13.68
C ASN A 59 6.73 6.76 -13.32
N GLY A 60 5.57 6.14 -13.56
CA GLY A 60 4.27 6.70 -13.19
C GLY A 60 4.05 6.72 -11.68
N GLU A 61 3.29 7.71 -11.20
CA GLU A 61 2.93 7.83 -9.78
C GLU A 61 2.01 6.68 -9.30
N MET A 62 1.21 6.09 -10.20
CA MET A 62 0.30 4.97 -9.92
C MET A 62 0.09 4.06 -11.13
N GLY A 63 -0.31 2.81 -10.86
CA GLY A 63 -0.86 1.90 -11.87
C GLY A 63 0.02 0.69 -12.17
N THR A 64 1.13 0.52 -11.46
CA THR A 64 1.97 -0.66 -11.60
C THR A 64 1.25 -1.87 -10.99
N PRO A 65 0.93 -2.89 -11.78
CA PRO A 65 0.23 -4.09 -11.32
C PRO A 65 1.12 -4.92 -10.40
N ASN A 66 0.49 -5.67 -9.50
CA ASN A 66 1.17 -6.54 -8.53
C ASN A 66 1.76 -7.83 -9.12
N LYS A 67 1.75 -7.96 -10.45
CA LYS A 67 2.25 -9.12 -11.17
C LYS A 67 3.24 -8.64 -12.22
N LEU A 68 4.44 -9.19 -12.16
CA LEU A 68 5.54 -8.94 -13.07
C LEU A 68 5.73 -10.19 -13.93
N VAL A 69 5.91 -10.00 -15.23
CA VAL A 69 6.19 -11.04 -16.20
C VAL A 69 7.44 -10.63 -16.96
N ALA A 70 8.43 -11.50 -17.01
CA ALA A 70 9.68 -11.25 -17.70
C ALA A 70 10.16 -12.48 -18.47
N VAL A 71 10.97 -12.23 -19.50
CA VAL A 71 11.79 -13.24 -20.16
C VAL A 71 13.21 -13.11 -19.63
N LEU A 72 13.67 -14.13 -18.90
CA LEU A 72 15.01 -14.15 -18.35
C LEU A 72 15.95 -14.87 -19.31
N HIS A 73 16.97 -14.16 -19.77
CA HIS A 73 18.07 -14.70 -20.58
C HIS A 73 19.20 -15.24 -19.69
N ILE A 74 19.38 -16.56 -19.65
CA ILE A 74 20.36 -17.23 -18.79
C ILE A 74 21.43 -17.90 -19.66
N SER A 75 22.70 -17.56 -19.43
CA SER A 75 23.80 -18.00 -20.28
C SER A 75 24.28 -19.43 -19.99
N GLU A 76 24.25 -19.88 -18.73
CA GLU A 76 24.80 -21.17 -18.29
C GLU A 76 23.70 -22.13 -17.81
N GLU A 77 23.61 -23.31 -18.43
CA GLU A 77 22.59 -24.32 -18.16
C GLU A 77 22.66 -24.92 -16.76
N GLY A 78 23.84 -24.97 -16.15
CA GLY A 78 24.06 -25.60 -14.84
C GLY A 78 23.63 -24.75 -13.64
N ASP A 79 23.34 -23.46 -13.83
CA ASP A 79 23.20 -22.50 -12.74
C ASP A 79 21.92 -21.66 -12.80
N ALA A 80 21.01 -22.00 -13.72
CA ALA A 80 19.80 -21.23 -13.96
C ALA A 80 18.94 -21.03 -12.70
N ALA A 81 18.79 -22.08 -11.88
CA ALA A 81 18.01 -22.00 -10.65
C ALA A 81 18.61 -20.98 -9.65
N ARG A 82 19.94 -20.93 -9.50
CA ARG A 82 20.61 -19.98 -8.61
C ARG A 82 20.43 -18.55 -9.13
N VAL A 83 20.74 -18.32 -10.41
CA VAL A 83 20.66 -16.98 -11.02
C VAL A 83 19.23 -16.44 -10.99
N ILE A 84 18.24 -17.26 -11.34
CA ILE A 84 16.83 -16.88 -11.25
C ILE A 84 16.43 -16.59 -9.80
N GLY A 85 16.90 -17.40 -8.85
CA GLY A 85 16.69 -17.17 -7.42
C GLY A 85 17.25 -15.83 -6.96
N GLU A 86 18.44 -15.45 -7.41
CA GLU A 86 19.07 -14.15 -7.11
C GLU A 86 18.27 -12.98 -7.70
N ILE A 87 17.80 -13.11 -8.94
CA ILE A 87 16.92 -12.10 -9.57
C ILE A 87 15.64 -11.92 -8.76
N ALA A 88 14.99 -13.01 -8.38
CA ALA A 88 13.78 -12.97 -7.57
C ALA A 88 14.03 -12.35 -6.19
N GLN A 89 15.13 -12.71 -5.52
CA GLN A 89 15.52 -12.18 -4.23
C GLN A 89 15.83 -10.67 -4.30
N ASN A 90 16.52 -10.22 -5.35
CA ASN A 90 16.80 -8.80 -5.56
C ASN A 90 15.52 -7.99 -5.79
N ALA A 91 14.59 -8.51 -6.60
CA ALA A 91 13.29 -7.88 -6.81
C ALA A 91 12.46 -7.82 -5.51
N GLN A 92 12.42 -8.91 -4.75
CA GLN A 92 11.77 -8.95 -3.43
C GLN A 92 12.37 -7.92 -2.48
N LYS A 93 13.70 -7.90 -2.34
CA LYS A 93 14.39 -6.95 -1.48
C LYS A 93 14.08 -5.50 -1.85
N ALA A 94 14.02 -5.17 -3.14
CA ALA A 94 13.69 -3.82 -3.57
C ALA A 94 12.26 -3.41 -3.19
N ALA A 95 11.30 -4.33 -3.25
CA ALA A 95 9.95 -4.09 -2.75
C ALA A 95 9.94 -3.93 -1.22
N GLU A 96 10.64 -4.80 -0.48
CA GLU A 96 10.75 -4.71 0.99
C GLU A 96 11.40 -3.39 1.44
N ASP A 97 12.47 -2.95 0.78
CA ASP A 97 13.12 -1.67 1.05
C ASP A 97 12.16 -0.49 0.79
N CYS A 98 11.36 -0.56 -0.28
CA CYS A 98 10.32 0.44 -0.56
C CYS A 98 9.25 0.46 0.55
N TRP A 99 8.80 -0.70 1.02
CA TRP A 99 7.88 -0.83 2.15
C TRP A 99 8.48 -0.26 3.44
N HIS A 100 9.75 -0.53 3.71
CA HIS A 100 10.47 0.02 4.85
C HIS A 100 10.57 1.54 4.80
N ASN A 101 10.69 2.15 3.62
CA ASN A 101 10.67 3.60 3.48
C ASN A 101 9.31 4.20 3.88
N PHE A 102 8.19 3.61 3.44
CA PHE A 102 6.86 4.02 3.91
C PHE A 102 6.71 3.86 5.42
N ALA A 103 7.21 2.75 5.96
CA ALA A 103 7.20 2.51 7.40
C ALA A 103 8.02 3.55 8.18
N ALA A 104 9.22 3.87 7.70
CA ALA A 104 10.08 4.88 8.31
C ALA A 104 9.45 6.28 8.25
N ALA A 105 8.84 6.64 7.12
CA ALA A 105 8.09 7.89 6.98
C ALA A 105 6.95 7.99 7.99
N ALA A 106 6.19 6.90 8.17
CA ALA A 106 5.11 6.85 9.15
C ALA A 106 5.61 7.03 10.59
N LEU A 107 6.74 6.39 10.96
CA LEU A 107 7.36 6.56 12.28
C LEU A 107 7.82 8.00 12.52
N MET A 108 8.44 8.62 11.52
CA MET A 108 8.88 10.00 11.59
C MET A 108 7.71 10.95 11.83
N GLN A 109 6.60 10.76 11.11
CA GLN A 109 5.37 11.55 11.27
C GLN A 109 4.69 11.33 12.63
N LEU A 110 4.71 10.10 13.13
CA LEU A 110 4.17 9.79 14.45
C LEU A 110 5.07 10.30 15.58
N GLY A 111 6.36 10.56 15.31
CA GLY A 111 7.33 11.02 16.31
C GLY A 111 7.58 9.98 17.40
N LEU A 112 7.62 8.69 17.03
CA LEU A 112 7.73 7.58 17.99
C LEU A 112 9.17 7.10 18.13
N GLN A 113 9.61 6.95 19.38
CA GLN A 113 10.91 6.37 19.73
C GLN A 113 10.82 5.32 20.86
N ASP A 114 9.62 4.80 21.16
CA ASP A 114 9.40 3.90 22.31
C ASP A 114 9.90 2.45 22.04
N PRO A 115 10.80 1.88 22.87
CA PRO A 115 11.25 0.50 22.74
C PRO A 115 10.15 -0.57 22.85
N LYS A 116 9.04 -0.34 23.58
CA LYS A 116 7.92 -1.30 23.69
C LYS A 116 7.05 -1.35 22.45
N PHE A 117 7.05 -0.29 21.66
CA PHE A 117 6.32 -0.20 20.39
C PHE A 117 7.01 -1.04 19.30
N HIS A 118 8.34 -1.11 19.34
CA HIS A 118 9.17 -1.68 18.29
C HIS A 118 8.90 -3.17 18.00
N PRO A 119 8.72 -4.07 18.98
CA PRO A 119 8.46 -5.49 18.69
C PRO A 119 7.12 -5.71 17.98
N LEU A 120 6.07 -5.00 18.40
CA LEU A 120 4.76 -5.09 17.75
C LEU A 120 4.83 -4.53 16.33
N TRP A 121 5.50 -3.39 16.17
CA TRP A 121 5.70 -2.74 14.89
C TRP A 121 6.42 -3.64 13.88
N GLU A 122 7.58 -4.15 14.26
CA GLU A 122 8.37 -5.03 13.40
C GLU A 122 7.62 -6.32 13.08
N ARG A 123 6.96 -6.94 14.06
CA ARG A 123 6.19 -8.17 13.83
C ARG A 123 5.06 -7.96 12.82
N GLN A 124 4.28 -6.89 12.94
CA GLN A 124 3.17 -6.62 12.02
C GLN A 124 3.69 -6.18 10.65
N LYS A 125 4.71 -5.31 10.59
CA LYS A 125 5.35 -4.83 9.36
C LYS A 125 5.95 -5.96 8.53
N ASN A 126 6.68 -6.87 9.17
CA ASN A 126 7.45 -7.92 8.50
C ASN A 126 6.61 -9.12 8.07
N ASN A 127 5.40 -9.28 8.62
CA ASN A 127 4.50 -10.38 8.29
C ASN A 127 3.39 -10.02 7.30
N LEU A 128 3.39 -8.78 6.75
CA LEU A 128 2.36 -8.36 5.82
C LEU A 128 2.60 -8.88 4.40
N LEU A 129 3.80 -8.64 3.86
CA LEU A 129 4.06 -8.83 2.44
C LEU A 129 4.29 -10.29 2.09
N GLU A 130 3.72 -10.69 0.97
CA GLU A 130 3.85 -12.02 0.40
C GLU A 130 4.44 -11.93 -1.01
N PHE A 131 5.42 -12.78 -1.28
CA PHE A 131 6.10 -12.87 -2.57
C PHE A 131 5.99 -14.29 -3.11
N TYR A 132 5.45 -14.42 -4.32
CA TYR A 132 5.37 -15.69 -5.03
C TYR A 132 5.99 -15.52 -6.39
N TRP A 133 6.87 -16.44 -6.78
CA TRP A 133 7.45 -16.43 -8.11
C TRP A 133 7.58 -17.84 -8.66
N VAL A 134 7.65 -17.93 -9.99
CA VAL A 134 7.91 -19.14 -10.76
C VAL A 134 8.78 -18.80 -11.95
N ALA A 135 9.58 -19.76 -12.41
CA ALA A 135 10.30 -19.67 -13.67
C ALA A 135 10.22 -20.99 -14.42
N LEU A 136 9.85 -20.95 -15.71
CA LEU A 136 9.78 -22.12 -16.58
C LEU A 136 10.63 -21.90 -17.82
N LEU A 137 11.41 -22.91 -18.20
CA LEU A 137 12.22 -22.90 -19.42
C LEU A 137 11.30 -22.82 -20.66
N ILE A 138 11.69 -21.98 -21.62
CA ILE A 138 11.04 -21.87 -22.93
C ILE A 138 11.69 -22.88 -23.86
N GLU A 139 11.10 -24.07 -23.97
CA GLU A 139 11.54 -25.16 -24.87
C GLU A 139 10.84 -25.11 -26.26
N GLY A 140 9.99 -24.10 -26.48
CA GLY A 140 9.16 -23.97 -27.67
C GLY A 140 8.36 -22.67 -27.66
N ASP A 141 7.04 -22.77 -27.60
CA ASP A 141 6.14 -21.61 -27.63
C ASP A 141 6.12 -20.83 -26.30
N TYR A 142 6.32 -19.52 -26.39
CA TYR A 142 6.24 -18.59 -25.26
C TYR A 142 4.84 -18.58 -24.65
N ILE A 143 3.77 -18.59 -25.47
CA ILE A 143 2.40 -18.44 -24.97
C ILE A 143 2.03 -19.64 -24.09
N GLU A 144 2.31 -20.86 -24.56
CA GLU A 144 2.07 -22.07 -23.77
C GLU A 144 2.93 -22.12 -22.50
N THR A 145 4.20 -21.72 -22.58
CA THR A 145 5.08 -21.65 -21.40
C THR A 145 4.56 -20.64 -20.37
N TYR A 146 4.08 -19.48 -20.82
CA TYR A 146 3.46 -18.46 -19.98
C TYR A 146 2.17 -18.98 -19.34
N ARG A 147 1.32 -19.70 -20.07
CA ARG A 147 0.10 -20.30 -19.51
C ARG A 147 0.44 -21.27 -18.37
N ARG A 148 1.39 -22.18 -18.58
CA ARG A 148 1.85 -23.14 -17.56
C ARG A 148 2.49 -22.45 -16.35
N ALA A 149 3.27 -21.39 -16.59
CA ALA A 149 3.85 -20.59 -15.51
C ALA A 149 2.75 -19.94 -14.64
N ASN A 150 1.69 -19.42 -15.23
CA ASN A 150 0.56 -18.88 -14.47
C ASN A 150 -0.11 -19.94 -13.59
N GLU A 151 -0.39 -21.12 -14.15
CA GLU A 151 -1.00 -22.22 -13.39
C GLU A 151 -0.12 -22.66 -12.22
N ALA A 152 1.20 -22.73 -12.44
CA ALA A 152 2.18 -23.02 -11.39
C ALA A 152 2.21 -21.95 -10.30
N LEU A 153 2.14 -20.66 -10.68
CA LEU A 153 2.10 -19.55 -9.72
C LEU A 153 0.83 -19.59 -8.86
N ASP A 154 -0.32 -19.84 -9.47
CA ASP A 154 -1.60 -19.96 -8.76
C ASP A 154 -1.61 -21.17 -7.83
N ALA A 155 -1.01 -22.30 -8.26
CA ALA A 155 -0.81 -23.45 -7.38
C ALA A 155 0.10 -23.10 -6.19
N ARG A 156 1.19 -22.36 -6.42
CA ARG A 156 2.10 -21.93 -5.35
C ARG A 156 1.41 -20.99 -4.36
N LYS A 157 0.56 -20.07 -4.82
CA LYS A 157 -0.25 -19.19 -3.95
C LYS A 157 -1.20 -19.96 -3.04
N ARG A 158 -1.69 -21.15 -3.46
CA ARG A 158 -2.55 -22.01 -2.62
C ARG A 158 -1.80 -22.70 -1.48
N LEU A 159 -0.48 -22.82 -1.57
CA LEU A 159 0.36 -23.41 -0.50
C LEU A 159 0.70 -22.40 0.61
N ARG A 160 0.06 -21.22 0.61
CA ARG A 160 0.30 -20.10 1.52
C ARG A 160 0.68 -20.58 2.93
N LEU A 161 1.86 -20.17 3.37
CA LEU A 161 2.31 -20.41 4.74
C LEU A 161 1.49 -19.52 5.67
N PHE A 162 0.72 -20.14 6.54
CA PHE A 162 -0.06 -19.42 7.55
C PHE A 162 0.80 -19.24 8.81
N ASN A 163 1.30 -18.03 9.02
CA ASN A 163 1.98 -17.69 10.27
C ASN A 163 0.93 -17.36 11.33
N GLN A 164 0.89 -18.14 12.41
CA GLN A 164 0.06 -17.81 13.55
C GLN A 164 0.66 -16.59 14.27
N ALA A 165 -0.11 -15.51 14.37
CA ALA A 165 0.27 -14.31 15.11
C ALA A 165 -0.62 -14.18 16.35
N VAL A 166 0.02 -13.97 17.52
CA VAL A 166 -0.70 -13.71 18.77
C VAL A 166 -0.95 -12.21 18.88
N GLU A 167 -2.21 -11.82 19.08
CA GLU A 167 -2.65 -10.42 19.14
C GLU A 167 -3.50 -10.23 20.41
N GLU A 168 -2.84 -10.04 21.57
CA GLU A 168 -3.43 -10.17 22.91
C GLU A 168 -4.26 -8.96 23.37
N ASP A 169 -4.00 -7.79 22.80
CA ASP A 169 -4.60 -6.52 23.23
C ASP A 169 -5.72 -6.05 22.29
N LEU A 170 -6.26 -4.86 22.54
CA LEU A 170 -7.31 -4.25 21.72
C LEU A 170 -6.94 -4.26 20.23
N LYS A 171 -7.89 -4.68 19.39
CA LYS A 171 -7.73 -4.67 17.93
C LYS A 171 -7.82 -3.26 17.38
N ASP A 172 -7.15 -3.01 16.27
CA ASP A 172 -7.28 -1.76 15.54
C ASP A 172 -8.72 -1.50 15.07
N SER A 173 -8.96 -0.25 14.68
CA SER A 173 -10.26 0.21 14.20
C SER A 173 -10.45 0.00 12.69
N LEU A 174 -9.40 -0.24 11.90
CA LEU A 174 -9.49 -0.30 10.44
C LEU A 174 -9.76 -1.74 9.97
N SER A 175 -8.82 -2.63 10.27
CA SER A 175 -8.90 -4.05 9.94
C SER A 175 -9.73 -4.82 10.96
N GLY A 176 -9.65 -4.46 12.24
CA GLY A 176 -10.19 -5.27 13.34
C GLY A 176 -9.46 -6.60 13.55
N GLN A 177 -8.37 -6.86 12.83
CA GLN A 177 -7.64 -8.14 12.83
C GLN A 177 -6.42 -8.09 13.76
N ARG A 178 -5.68 -6.98 13.71
CA ARG A 178 -4.38 -6.84 14.37
C ARG A 178 -4.48 -5.96 15.60
N GLN A 179 -3.58 -6.18 16.56
CA GLN A 179 -3.50 -5.39 17.77
C GLN A 179 -3.14 -3.94 17.44
N ALA A 180 -3.87 -3.00 18.05
CA ALA A 180 -3.56 -1.59 17.96
C ALA A 180 -2.24 -1.24 18.65
N LEU A 181 -1.52 -0.30 18.07
CA LEU A 181 -0.28 0.22 18.63
C LEU A 181 -0.53 0.96 19.93
N ARG A 182 0.39 0.79 20.88
CA ARG A 182 0.44 1.51 22.15
C ARG A 182 1.88 1.72 22.62
N THR A 183 2.06 2.63 23.55
CA THR A 183 3.34 2.90 24.21
C THR A 183 3.43 2.11 25.52
N ARG A 184 4.57 2.21 26.21
CA ARG A 184 4.75 1.57 27.52
C ARG A 184 3.80 2.09 28.60
N HIS A 185 3.46 3.37 28.52
CA HIS A 185 2.79 4.10 29.60
C HIS A 185 1.33 4.42 29.30
N GLU A 186 0.89 4.20 28.06
CA GLU A 186 -0.47 4.50 27.62
C GLU A 186 -1.13 3.23 27.08
N THR A 187 -2.43 3.11 27.32
CA THR A 187 -3.30 2.20 26.57
C THR A 187 -3.34 2.62 25.09
N ALA A 188 -3.80 1.73 24.21
CA ALA A 188 -3.97 2.08 22.80
C ALA A 188 -4.92 3.28 22.62
N GLU A 189 -5.98 3.35 23.42
CA GLU A 189 -6.97 4.44 23.36
C GLU A 189 -6.37 5.79 23.77
N GLU A 190 -5.65 5.83 24.89
CA GLU A 190 -4.96 7.05 25.35
C GLU A 190 -3.91 7.52 24.34
N PHE A 191 -3.11 6.59 23.81
CA PHE A 191 -2.09 6.88 22.82
C PHE A 191 -2.69 7.54 21.59
N TRP A 192 -3.69 6.92 20.97
CA TRP A 192 -4.28 7.45 19.73
C TRP A 192 -5.14 8.70 19.96
N ALA A 193 -5.81 8.83 21.10
CA ALA A 193 -6.50 10.07 21.47
C ALA A 193 -5.50 11.25 21.58
N ARG A 194 -4.31 11.02 22.16
CA ARG A 194 -3.25 12.04 22.21
C ARG A 194 -2.74 12.40 20.82
N ILE A 195 -2.58 11.42 19.91
CA ILE A 195 -2.20 11.70 18.51
C ILE A 195 -3.28 12.55 17.82
N ALA A 196 -4.55 12.17 17.96
CA ALA A 196 -5.68 12.88 17.35
C ALA A 196 -5.83 14.34 17.83
N ARG A 197 -5.36 14.65 19.04
CA ARG A 197 -5.37 16.02 19.61
C ARG A 197 -4.19 16.89 19.18
N ARG A 198 -3.24 16.36 18.39
CA ARG A 198 -2.13 17.17 17.88
C ARG A 198 -2.68 18.28 16.97
N PRO A 199 -2.11 19.50 17.02
CA PRO A 199 -2.51 20.57 16.12
C PRO A 199 -2.43 20.12 14.65
N ASN A 200 -3.46 20.42 13.88
CA ASN A 200 -3.60 20.08 12.46
C ASN A 200 -3.62 18.57 12.14
N GLU A 201 -3.77 17.69 13.13
CA GLU A 201 -3.90 16.26 12.86
C GLU A 201 -5.32 15.92 12.41
N ARG A 202 -5.46 15.39 11.20
CA ARG A 202 -6.74 15.01 10.58
C ARG A 202 -6.78 13.52 10.19
N ARG A 203 -5.65 12.82 10.28
CA ARG A 203 -5.50 11.42 9.84
C ARG A 203 -6.16 10.44 10.80
N VAL A 204 -6.39 10.80 12.07
CA VAL A 204 -6.95 9.93 13.10
C VAL A 204 -7.98 10.68 13.95
N LYS A 205 -9.11 10.02 14.28
CA LYS A 205 -10.12 10.54 15.22
C LYS A 205 -9.84 10.07 16.65
N GLU A 206 -10.35 10.77 17.66
CA GLU A 206 -10.08 10.44 19.08
C GLU A 206 -10.46 9.02 19.50
N HIS A 207 -11.46 8.41 18.85
CA HIS A 207 -11.92 7.05 19.13
C HIS A 207 -11.32 5.99 18.18
N GLU A 208 -10.50 6.40 17.22
CA GLU A 208 -9.80 5.48 16.33
C GLU A 208 -8.48 5.03 16.98
N ARG A 209 -8.15 3.77 16.79
CA ARG A 209 -6.87 3.16 17.18
C ARG A 209 -6.32 2.36 16.02
N LEU A 210 -5.04 2.53 15.70
CA LEU A 210 -4.44 1.92 14.52
C LEU A 210 -3.40 0.88 14.90
N ASP A 211 -3.29 -0.17 14.10
CA ASP A 211 -2.16 -1.09 14.07
C ASP A 211 -1.01 -0.49 13.23
N THR A 212 0.08 -1.24 13.05
CA THR A 212 1.19 -0.83 12.20
C THR A 212 0.76 -0.59 10.76
N ILE A 213 -0.08 -1.44 10.19
CA ILE A 213 -0.40 -1.37 8.77
C ILE A 213 -1.25 -0.14 8.46
N ALA A 214 -2.27 0.12 9.28
CA ALA A 214 -3.08 1.32 9.22
C ALA A 214 -2.27 2.59 9.49
N ALA A 215 -1.35 2.54 10.46
CA ALA A 215 -0.45 3.66 10.72
C ALA A 215 0.44 3.96 9.49
N ILE A 216 0.99 2.94 8.83
CA ILE A 216 1.80 3.13 7.62
C ILE A 216 0.97 3.75 6.49
N LYS A 217 -0.25 3.27 6.26
CA LYS A 217 -1.13 3.86 5.24
C LYS A 217 -1.45 5.33 5.49
N ARG A 218 -1.75 5.68 6.75
CA ARG A 218 -2.20 7.04 7.10
C ARG A 218 -1.08 8.05 7.25
N PHE A 219 0.11 7.61 7.69
CA PHE A 219 1.22 8.49 8.03
C PHE A 219 2.42 8.33 7.10
N GLY A 220 2.53 7.21 6.37
CA GLY A 220 3.63 6.95 5.44
C GLY A 220 3.40 7.48 4.03
N VAL A 221 2.15 7.74 3.65
CA VAL A 221 1.78 8.27 2.33
C VAL A 221 1.49 9.77 2.46
N SER A 222 2.15 10.58 1.63
CA SER A 222 1.98 12.04 1.63
C SER A 222 0.89 12.52 0.68
N GLN A 223 0.52 11.71 -0.31
CA GLN A 223 -0.54 12.02 -1.26
C GLN A 223 -1.91 11.92 -0.58
N ASN A 224 -2.74 12.94 -0.78
CA ASN A 224 -4.11 12.98 -0.32
C ASN A 224 -5.07 12.42 -1.39
N PHE A 225 -6.25 12.00 -0.97
CA PHE A 225 -7.34 11.59 -1.86
C PHE A 225 -8.68 12.13 -1.34
N PRO A 226 -9.60 12.58 -2.22
CA PRO A 226 -10.86 13.17 -1.79
C PRO A 226 -11.71 12.17 -1.02
N SER A 227 -12.48 12.65 -0.04
CA SER A 227 -13.41 11.82 0.72
C SER A 227 -14.58 11.34 -0.17
N VAL A 228 -15.35 10.35 0.30
CA VAL A 228 -16.58 9.93 -0.39
C VAL A 228 -17.56 11.10 -0.49
N SER A 229 -17.70 11.90 0.57
CA SER A 229 -18.58 13.06 0.59
C SER A 229 -18.12 14.12 -0.41
N THR A 230 -16.82 14.40 -0.46
CA THR A 230 -16.23 15.32 -1.45
C THR A 230 -16.53 14.86 -2.88
N ILE A 231 -16.35 13.57 -3.18
CA ILE A 231 -16.64 13.02 -4.51
C ILE A 231 -18.14 13.12 -4.82
N ALA A 232 -18.99 12.79 -3.85
CA ALA A 232 -20.44 12.78 -4.01
C ALA A 232 -21.02 14.19 -4.25
N SER A 233 -20.48 15.22 -3.60
CA SER A 233 -20.95 16.61 -3.77
C SER A 233 -20.30 17.35 -4.95
N MET A 234 -19.25 16.78 -5.56
CA MET A 234 -18.45 17.48 -6.58
C MET A 234 -19.26 18.01 -7.77
N ASP A 235 -20.18 17.22 -8.33
CA ASP A 235 -21.01 17.64 -9.46
C ASP A 235 -21.98 18.78 -9.08
N PHE A 236 -22.56 18.72 -7.89
CA PHE A 236 -23.41 19.79 -7.35
C PHE A 236 -22.62 21.08 -7.19
N ILE A 237 -21.45 21.04 -6.55
CA ILE A 237 -20.58 22.20 -6.33
C ILE A 237 -20.05 22.79 -7.65
N HIS A 238 -19.84 21.96 -8.67
CA HIS A 238 -19.44 22.43 -10.01
C HIS A 238 -20.55 23.18 -10.75
N LYS A 239 -21.81 22.82 -10.52
CA LYS A 239 -22.97 23.42 -11.20
C LYS A 239 -23.47 24.70 -10.55
N LEU A 240 -23.02 25.02 -9.33
CA LEU A 240 -23.39 26.26 -8.67
C LEU A 240 -22.72 27.47 -9.33
N GLU A 241 -23.51 28.52 -9.55
CA GLU A 241 -22.99 29.84 -9.92
C GLU A 241 -22.08 30.39 -8.80
N PRO A 242 -21.07 31.21 -9.13
CA PRO A 242 -20.11 31.73 -8.14
C PRO A 242 -20.77 32.42 -6.94
N ALA A 243 -21.84 33.18 -7.16
CA ALA A 243 -22.58 33.89 -6.11
C ALA A 243 -23.32 32.92 -5.16
N ASP A 244 -23.89 31.84 -5.69
CA ASP A 244 -24.57 30.82 -4.89
C ASP A 244 -23.58 29.99 -4.07
N LYS A 245 -22.41 29.69 -4.65
CA LYS A 245 -21.32 29.03 -3.95
C LYS A 245 -20.82 29.86 -2.77
N GLU A 246 -20.60 31.16 -2.96
CA GLU A 246 -20.17 32.06 -1.87
C GLU A 246 -21.25 32.18 -0.78
N SER A 247 -22.53 32.27 -1.18
CA SER A 247 -23.67 32.28 -0.26
C SER A 247 -23.75 31.00 0.58
N LEU A 248 -23.56 29.83 -0.04
CA LEU A 248 -23.54 28.54 0.64
C LEU A 248 -22.38 28.44 1.64
N ILE A 249 -21.18 28.88 1.26
CA ILE A 249 -20.01 28.92 2.16
C ILE A 249 -20.31 29.76 3.40
N LYS A 250 -20.88 30.96 3.23
CA LYS A 250 -21.27 31.82 4.37
C LYS A 250 -22.30 31.18 5.28
N LYS A 251 -23.29 30.47 4.71
CA LYS A 251 -24.29 29.74 5.48
C LYS A 251 -23.66 28.63 6.30
N ILE A 252 -22.76 27.84 5.70
CA ILE A 252 -22.04 26.76 6.40
C ILE A 252 -21.19 27.31 7.53
N GLN A 253 -20.44 28.40 7.29
CA GLN A 253 -19.65 29.09 8.31
C GLN A 253 -20.51 29.53 9.51
N ALA A 254 -21.74 29.96 9.29
CA ALA A 254 -22.65 30.38 10.35
C ALA A 254 -23.14 29.21 11.23
N VAL A 255 -23.12 27.97 10.73
CA VAL A 255 -23.51 26.76 11.49
C VAL A 255 -22.32 26.09 12.19
N GLY A 256 -21.11 26.64 12.05
CA GLY A 256 -19.92 26.23 12.80
C GLY A 256 -19.36 24.86 12.43
N ASP A 257 -18.86 24.13 13.43
CA ASP A 257 -18.00 22.93 13.29
C ASP A 257 -18.71 21.65 12.81
N LEU A 258 -19.92 21.77 12.25
CA LEU A 258 -20.68 20.62 11.73
C LEU A 258 -20.13 20.09 10.40
N PHE A 259 -19.36 20.91 9.67
CA PHE A 259 -18.80 20.57 8.37
C PHE A 259 -17.28 20.44 8.46
N TYR A 260 -16.76 19.33 7.98
CA TYR A 260 -15.31 19.12 7.88
C TYR A 260 -14.73 20.01 6.78
N THR A 261 -13.50 20.48 6.96
CA THR A 261 -12.80 21.27 5.95
C THR A 261 -11.94 20.40 5.05
N VAL A 262 -11.80 20.80 3.79
CA VAL A 262 -10.93 20.14 2.78
C VAL A 262 -9.93 21.14 2.24
N ASP A 263 -8.67 20.73 2.12
CA ASP A 263 -7.59 21.64 1.72
C ASP A 263 -7.37 21.65 0.19
N ASP A 264 -7.41 20.48 -0.47
CA ASP A 264 -6.92 20.36 -1.86
C ASP A 264 -8.01 20.03 -2.91
N PHE A 265 -9.15 19.45 -2.51
CA PHE A 265 -10.11 18.87 -3.46
C PHE A 265 -11.37 19.71 -3.70
N GLY A 266 -11.54 20.80 -2.95
CA GLY A 266 -12.76 21.58 -2.90
C GLY A 266 -13.06 22.45 -4.12
N ARG A 267 -12.09 22.67 -5.02
CA ARG A 267 -12.22 23.56 -6.20
C ARG A 267 -12.93 24.89 -5.90
N GLY A 268 -12.46 25.58 -4.86
CA GLY A 268 -13.04 26.84 -4.37
C GLY A 268 -14.16 26.69 -3.34
N PHE A 269 -14.46 25.47 -2.90
CA PHE A 269 -15.38 25.17 -1.80
C PHE A 269 -14.62 24.50 -0.64
N PRO A 270 -14.47 25.14 0.54
CA PRO A 270 -13.54 24.69 1.57
C PRO A 270 -14.07 23.58 2.50
N TYR A 271 -15.22 22.97 2.19
CA TYR A 271 -15.89 21.99 3.04
C TYR A 271 -16.04 20.62 2.36
N ASP A 272 -16.03 19.56 3.18
CA ASP A 272 -16.26 18.19 2.77
C ASP A 272 -17.76 17.90 2.69
N GLY A 273 -18.28 17.70 1.47
CA GLY A 273 -19.71 17.44 1.25
C GLY A 273 -20.50 18.74 1.19
#